data_AF-A0AAD4GEN0-F1
#
_entry.id   AF-A0AAD4GEN0-F1
#
_cell.length_a   1.000
_cell.length_b   1.000
_cell.length_c   1.000
_cell.angle_alpha   90.00
_cell.angle_beta   90.00
_cell.angle_gamma   90.00
#
_symmetry.space_group_name_H-M   'P 1'
#
loop_
_entity.id
_entity.type
_entity.pdbx_description
1 polymer ?
#
loop_
_entity_poly.entity_id
_entity_poly.type
_entity_poly.pdbx_seq_one_letter_code
_entity_poly.pdbx_strand_id
1 'polypeptide(L)'
;MRLPQSNSFRLKSVRRRQLPITPAYAITDYKSQGQTFPAVIVDIATPPTGGLNLFNLYVSLSRARSRDDDRLRALDETTKKWWDKVQN
;
A
#
# COMPACT_ATOMS: atom_id res chain seq x y z
N MET A 1 -27.21 -3.88 -50.76
CA MET A 1 -26.62 -3.02 -49.72
C MET A 1 -26.97 -3.63 -48.36
N ARG A 2 -26.02 -4.27 -47.66
CA ARG A 2 -26.26 -4.89 -46.33
C ARG A 2 -25.92 -3.87 -45.25
N LEU A 3 -26.83 -3.66 -44.30
CA LEU A 3 -26.56 -2.85 -43.11
C LEU A 3 -25.54 -3.56 -42.21
N PRO A 4 -24.58 -2.85 -41.62
CA PRO A 4 -23.64 -3.43 -40.66
C PRO A 4 -24.40 -3.88 -39.41
N GLN A 5 -24.15 -5.11 -38.97
CA GLN A 5 -24.69 -5.60 -37.71
C GLN A 5 -24.07 -4.81 -36.55
N SER A 6 -24.93 -4.23 -35.73
CA SER A 6 -24.57 -3.53 -34.49
C SER A 6 -23.92 -4.53 -33.53
N ASN A 7 -22.61 -4.37 -33.31
CA ASN A 7 -21.91 -5.03 -32.22
C ASN A 7 -22.41 -4.43 -30.90
N SER A 8 -23.44 -5.04 -30.31
CA SER A 8 -23.89 -4.70 -28.97
C SER A 8 -22.82 -5.05 -27.94
N PHE A 9 -22.16 -4.04 -27.39
CA PHE A 9 -21.28 -4.21 -26.23
C PHE A 9 -22.12 -4.71 -25.04
N ARG A 10 -22.05 -6.01 -24.73
CA ARG A 10 -22.70 -6.55 -23.52
C ARG A 10 -21.95 -6.04 -22.28
N LEU A 11 -22.58 -5.12 -21.56
CA LEU A 11 -22.15 -4.74 -20.23
C LEU A 11 -22.34 -5.94 -19.27
N LYS A 12 -21.25 -6.52 -18.80
CA LYS A 12 -21.26 -7.54 -17.74
C LYS A 12 -21.08 -6.83 -16.39
N SER A 13 -22.05 -6.98 -15.50
CA SER A 13 -21.96 -6.47 -14.13
C SER A 13 -21.57 -7.60 -13.18
N VAL A 14 -20.61 -7.36 -12.29
CA VAL A 14 -20.16 -8.31 -11.27
C VAL A 14 -20.48 -7.74 -9.89
N ARG A 15 -21.14 -8.53 -9.04
CA ARG A 15 -21.46 -8.15 -7.66
C ARG A 15 -20.71 -9.05 -6.69
N ARG A 16 -20.03 -8.46 -5.71
CA ARG A 16 -19.35 -9.17 -4.61
C ARG A 16 -20.10 -8.96 -3.30
N ARG A 17 -20.27 -10.02 -2.50
CA ARG A 17 -20.72 -9.94 -1.10
C ARG A 17 -19.56 -10.37 -0.20
N GLN A 18 -19.04 -9.43 0.59
CA GLN A 18 -17.99 -9.66 1.57
C GLN A 18 -18.07 -8.57 2.65
N LEU A 19 -17.56 -8.85 3.85
CA LEU A 19 -17.40 -7.83 4.88
C LEU A 19 -16.42 -6.75 4.38
N PRO A 20 -16.70 -5.45 4.61
CA PRO A 20 -15.83 -4.36 4.16
C PRO A 20 -14.61 -4.20 5.09
N ILE A 21 -13.84 -5.27 5.26
CA ILE A 21 -12.65 -5.34 6.11
C ILE A 21 -11.47 -5.87 5.29
N THR A 22 -10.30 -5.28 5.51
CA THR A 22 -9.03 -5.73 4.92
C THR A 22 -8.04 -5.88 6.07
N PRO A 23 -7.20 -6.94 6.11
CA PRO A 23 -6.11 -7.03 7.08
C PRO A 23 -5.22 -5.79 6.93
N ALA A 24 -5.16 -4.97 7.99
CA ALA A 24 -4.62 -3.61 7.92
C ALA A 24 -3.15 -3.51 8.38
N TYR A 25 -2.49 -4.63 8.71
CA TYR A 25 -1.12 -4.58 9.23
C TYR A 25 -0.07 -4.29 8.15
N ALA A 26 -0.32 -4.68 6.91
CA ALA A 26 0.56 -4.39 5.78
C ALA A 26 -0.25 -4.27 4.50
N ILE A 27 0.00 -3.22 3.73
CA ILE A 27 -0.59 -2.99 2.41
C ILE A 27 0.51 -2.62 1.43
N THR A 28 0.33 -2.95 0.16
CA THR A 28 1.25 -2.52 -0.88
C THR A 28 1.06 -1.03 -1.17
N ASP A 29 2.13 -0.38 -1.62
CA ASP A 29 2.13 1.01 -2.09
C ASP A 29 1.01 1.29 -3.11
N TYR A 30 0.77 0.36 -4.03
CA TYR A 30 -0.29 0.46 -5.02
C TYR A 30 -1.69 0.45 -4.40
N LYS A 31 -1.93 -0.38 -3.38
CA LYS A 31 -3.21 -0.39 -2.66
C LYS A 31 -3.39 0.81 -1.74
N SER A 32 -2.29 1.41 -1.30
CA SER A 32 -2.29 2.62 -0.47
C SER A 32 -2.62 3.89 -1.28
N GLN A 33 -2.48 3.85 -2.62
CA GLN A 33 -2.68 5.02 -3.48
C GLN A 33 -4.08 5.63 -3.29
N GLY A 34 -4.13 6.94 -3.07
CA GLY A 34 -5.37 7.67 -2.84
C GLY A 34 -5.93 7.56 -1.42
N GLN A 35 -5.29 6.78 -0.53
CA GLN A 35 -5.65 6.70 0.88
C GLN A 35 -4.80 7.64 1.74
N THR A 36 -5.28 7.92 2.95
CA THR A 36 -4.59 8.78 3.93
C THR A 36 -4.59 8.08 5.28
N PHE A 37 -3.40 7.88 5.85
CA PHE A 37 -3.21 7.18 7.12
C PHE A 37 -2.65 8.14 8.19
N PRO A 38 -3.05 8.00 9.47
CA PRO A 38 -2.49 8.81 10.55
C PRO A 38 -0.97 8.62 10.71
N ALA A 39 -0.51 7.37 10.68
CA ALA A 39 0.89 6.97 10.81
C ALA A 39 1.15 5.71 9.97
N VAL A 40 2.35 5.60 9.38
CA VAL A 40 2.76 4.47 8.54
C VAL A 40 4.23 4.16 8.74
N ILE A 41 4.57 2.89 8.54
CA ILE A 41 5.94 2.42 8.36
C ILE A 41 6.07 2.07 6.88
N VAL A 42 7.08 2.62 6.21
CA VAL A 42 7.34 2.35 4.80
C VAL A 42 8.61 1.49 4.73
N ASP A 43 8.46 0.27 4.23
CA ASP A 43 9.60 -0.59 3.90
C ASP A 43 10.22 -0.11 2.57
N ILE A 44 11.49 0.28 2.61
CA ILE A 44 12.27 0.78 1.46
C ILE A 44 13.32 -0.22 1.01
N ALA A 45 13.27 -1.46 1.51
CA ALA A 45 14.12 -2.53 1.00
C ALA A 45 13.84 -2.78 -0.49
N THR A 46 14.87 -3.24 -1.21
CA THR A 46 14.69 -3.64 -2.61
C THR A 46 13.78 -4.87 -2.64
N PRO A 47 12.63 -4.83 -3.34
CA PRO A 47 11.70 -5.94 -3.33
C PRO A 47 12.31 -7.17 -4.05
N PRO A 48 11.95 -8.40 -3.67
CA PRO A 48 12.47 -9.63 -4.27
C PRO A 48 12.09 -9.78 -5.75
N THR A 49 11.02 -9.10 -6.20
CA THR A 49 10.60 -8.99 -7.60
C THR A 49 10.13 -7.58 -7.90
N GLY A 50 10.46 -7.04 -9.07
CA GLY A 50 10.17 -5.66 -9.43
C GLY A 50 11.28 -4.69 -8.98
N GLY A 51 10.97 -3.40 -8.87
CA GLY A 51 11.93 -2.39 -8.44
C GLY A 51 11.26 -1.31 -7.59
N LEU A 52 12.01 -0.80 -6.60
CA LEU A 52 11.63 0.40 -5.90
C LEU A 52 12.04 1.60 -6.76
N ASN A 53 11.07 2.37 -7.25
CA ASN A 53 11.35 3.64 -7.93
C ASN A 53 10.91 4.83 -7.06
N LEU A 54 11.37 6.03 -7.42
CA LEU A 54 11.06 7.27 -6.71
C LEU A 54 9.55 7.57 -6.65
N PHE A 55 8.79 7.12 -7.65
CA PHE A 55 7.35 7.31 -7.69
C PHE A 55 6.62 6.45 -6.63
N ASN A 56 6.97 5.16 -6.51
CA ASN A 56 6.42 4.26 -5.50
C ASN A 56 6.78 4.72 -4.08
N LEU A 57 8.01 5.20 -3.90
CA LEU A 57 8.47 5.77 -2.63
C LEU A 57 7.67 7.04 -2.26
N TYR A 58 7.50 7.95 -3.22
CA TYR A 58 6.71 9.16 -3.03
C TYR A 58 5.24 8.86 -2.67
N VAL A 59 4.61 7.91 -3.39
CA VAL A 59 3.24 7.48 -3.10
C VAL A 59 3.15 6.99 -1.66
N SER A 60 4.06 6.10 -1.23
CA SER A 60 4.06 5.51 0.10
C SER A 60 4.26 6.55 1.21
N LEU A 61 5.24 7.44 1.05
CA LEU A 61 5.53 8.49 2.04
C LEU A 61 4.42 9.55 2.14
N SER A 62 3.79 9.90 1.01
CA SER A 62 2.70 10.89 0.97
C SER A 62 1.40 10.41 1.63
N ARG A 63 1.31 9.15 2.06
CA ARG A 63 0.09 8.66 2.75
C ARG A 63 0.05 9.06 4.23
N ALA A 64 1.20 9.39 4.83
CA ALA A 64 1.29 9.76 6.25
C ALA A 64 0.73 11.18 6.48
N ARG A 65 -0.14 11.35 7.49
CA ARG A 65 -0.62 12.69 7.92
C ARG A 65 0.33 13.40 8.87
N SER A 66 0.99 12.66 9.75
CA SER A 66 1.95 13.21 10.71
C SER A 66 3.34 12.61 10.46
N ARG A 67 4.37 13.45 10.55
CA ARG A 67 5.77 13.01 10.57
C ARG A 67 6.24 12.63 11.98
N ASP A 68 5.70 13.29 12.99
CA ASP A 68 5.95 12.98 14.40
C ASP A 68 4.77 12.22 14.98
N ASP A 69 4.94 10.90 15.10
CA ASP A 69 4.08 10.04 15.92
C ASP A 69 4.97 9.39 16.98
N ASP A 70 4.70 9.69 18.25
CA ASP A 70 5.44 9.14 19.40
C ASP A 70 5.46 7.60 19.40
N ARG A 71 4.43 6.95 18.82
CA ARG A 71 4.37 5.49 18.68
C ARG A 71 5.41 4.98 17.68
N LEU A 72 5.62 5.70 16.57
CA LEU A 72 6.64 5.35 15.58
C LEU A 72 8.04 5.53 16.17
N ARG A 73 8.27 6.60 16.96
CA ARG A 73 9.54 6.81 17.67
C ARG A 73 9.82 5.69 18.68
N ALA A 74 8.84 5.35 19.51
CA ALA A 74 8.97 4.26 20.48
C ALA A 74 9.23 2.90 19.79
N LEU A 75 8.57 2.65 18.65
CA LEU A 75 8.81 1.45 17.86
C LEU A 75 10.23 1.42 17.27
N ASP A 76 10.69 2.53 16.68
CA ASP A 76 12.04 2.65 16.13
C ASP A 76 13.12 2.38 17.19
N GLU A 77 12.99 2.99 18.37
CA GLU A 77 13.89 2.75 19.51
C GLU A 77 13.90 1.28 19.96
N THR A 78 12.72 0.66 20.03
CA THR A 78 12.60 -0.76 20.44
C THR A 78 13.21 -1.68 19.40
N THR A 79 12.98 -1.39 18.12
CA THR A 79 13.46 -2.22 17.00
C THR A 79 14.97 -2.12 16.86
N LYS A 80 15.55 -0.92 17.02
CA LYS A 80 17.00 -0.71 17.05
C LYS A 80 17.67 -1.49 18.18
N LYS A 81 17.15 -1.35 19.42
CA LYS A 81 17.65 -2.10 20.59
C LYS A 81 17.57 -3.60 20.40
N TRP A 82 16.53 -4.09 19.73
CA TRP A 82 16.39 -5.51 19.41
C TRP A 82 17.43 -5.96 18.38
N TRP A 83 17.62 -5.19 17.30
CA TRP A 83 18.63 -5.49 16.27
C TRP A 83 20.04 -5.54 16.83
N ASP A 84 20.41 -4.60 17.70
CA ASP A 84 21.73 -4.58 18.36
C ASP A 84 21.97 -5.83 19.22
N LYS A 85 20.92 -6.41 19.79
CA LYS A 85 20.99 -7.67 20.56
C LYS A 85 21.11 -8.91 19.68
N VAL A 86 20.58 -8.87 18.46
CA VAL A 86 20.64 -10.00 17.52
C VAL A 86 22.01 -10.11 16.86
N GLN A 87 22.78 -9.03 16.81
CA GLN A 87 24.12 -8.97 16.21
C GLN A 87 25.27 -9.24 17.18
N ASN A 88 24.99 -9.37 18.49
CA ASN A 88 25.94 -9.78 19.54
C ASN A 88 25.69 -11.23 19.96
#